data_AF-A0A2E3RTH8-F1
#
_entry.id   AF-A0A2E3RTH8-F1
#
_cell.length_a   1.000
_cell.length_b   1.000
_cell.length_c   1.000
_cell.angle_alpha   90.00
_cell.angle_beta   90.00
_cell.angle_gamma   90.00
#
_symmetry.space_group_name_H-M   'P 1'
#
loop_
_entity.id
_entity.type
_entity.pdbx_description
1 polymer ?
#
loop_
_entity_poly.entity_id
_entity_poly.type
_entity_poly.pdbx_seq_one_letter_code
_entity_poly.pdbx_strand_id
1 'polypeptide(L)'
;MLGFRTHTSNIGADMFNRSHGRRVLAGMFTVGLCLLSGCHSPQEGRSTPAVNSETREQLDAQRKAMIEVWELVEQTHFDRTFNGHDWDQVKVEAIRESMDATSSEQILTITIGMIRKLGQSHFSIIPASYYELEEPSGSGSDEQVEGKSTEEITAKEDGEGSVGIDARIGPSGIMVVDVTRESSACQAGVRPGMIITSIDGQSMDTFVQDVQERTSSRGIGSLDLYELNSIVTRRLSGPVDSTVELALEDVDGNQQAVELSRQWVPSQMFKFGNLPEIPIQFEAGLLEPDELERIGMDPDTGQRIAMISFSGWFTPIIMPFNKAIDRYRDADGIIIDLRGNPGGIAGLATGIGGHFFEEPINLGTMQSPGGTLNMRVNPRIVSTENELVTPYGGPVAILVDSMSGSTSEMFAGGLQEAGRARVFGQTTAGAVLPAAMNRLSNGDVLLHAIADFKTPGGVRLEGVGTVPDHEIPLDPALYAREQDPTLRAAVDWIILEDTR
;
A
#
# COMPACT_ATOMS: atom_id res chain seq x y z
N MET A 1 -56.34 27.45 5.50
CA MET A 1 -55.45 27.33 6.68
C MET A 1 -55.40 25.87 7.09
N LEU A 2 -54.41 25.12 6.60
CA LEU A 2 -54.02 23.83 7.17
C LEU A 2 -52.52 23.89 7.39
N GLY A 3 -52.11 23.86 8.67
CA GLY A 3 -50.73 23.94 9.10
C GLY A 3 -50.05 22.58 8.96
N PHE A 4 -48.94 22.54 8.25
CA PHE A 4 -48.00 21.43 8.27
C PHE A 4 -47.02 21.64 9.42
N ARG A 5 -47.01 20.70 10.36
CA ARG A 5 -45.97 20.57 11.38
C ARG A 5 -44.69 20.07 10.72
N THR A 6 -43.62 20.84 10.85
CA THR A 6 -42.25 20.44 10.52
C THR A 6 -41.77 19.44 11.57
N HIS A 7 -41.52 18.19 11.16
CA HIS A 7 -40.70 17.26 11.93
C HIS A 7 -39.24 17.54 11.60
N THR A 8 -38.55 18.22 12.51
CA THR A 8 -37.09 18.22 12.59
C THR A 8 -36.67 16.87 13.15
N SER A 9 -36.26 15.94 12.28
CA SER A 9 -35.49 14.78 12.71
C SER A 9 -34.06 15.24 12.96
N ASN A 10 -33.69 15.34 14.24
CA ASN A 10 -32.30 15.28 14.66
C ASN A 10 -31.72 13.96 14.14
N ILE A 11 -31.01 14.02 13.03
CA ILE A 11 -30.13 12.93 12.60
C ILE A 11 -28.93 13.01 13.54
N GLY A 12 -28.74 11.94 14.30
CA GLY A 12 -27.70 11.81 15.29
C GLY A 12 -26.33 12.07 14.70
N ALA A 13 -25.48 12.69 15.51
CA ALA A 13 -24.05 12.71 15.31
C ALA A 13 -23.55 11.26 15.22
N ASP A 14 -23.25 10.80 14.01
CA ASP A 14 -22.33 9.69 13.82
C ASP A 14 -20.96 10.18 14.30
N MET A 15 -20.67 9.90 15.57
CA MET A 15 -19.33 9.83 16.10
C MET A 15 -18.62 8.68 15.37
N PHE A 16 -17.98 8.98 14.24
CA PHE A 16 -16.76 8.28 13.88
C PHE A 16 -15.72 8.70 14.91
N ASN A 17 -15.71 8.00 16.05
CA ASN A 17 -14.59 8.04 16.97
C ASN A 17 -13.37 7.58 16.16
N ARG A 18 -12.32 8.41 16.04
CA ARG A 18 -11.05 7.98 15.44
C ARG A 18 -10.51 6.83 16.30
N SER A 19 -10.80 5.59 15.94
CA SER A 19 -9.98 4.46 16.36
C SER A 19 -8.76 4.51 15.47
N HIS A 20 -7.58 4.84 16.01
CA HIS A 20 -6.33 5.04 15.25
C HIS A 20 -5.77 3.77 14.60
N GLY A 21 -6.61 2.89 14.09
CA GLY A 21 -6.30 1.62 13.44
C GLY A 21 -5.66 1.85 12.08
N ARG A 22 -4.37 2.13 12.06
CA ARG A 22 -3.64 2.36 10.81
C ARG A 22 -3.28 1.03 10.12
N ARG A 23 -3.85 0.88 8.92
CA ARG A 23 -3.34 0.26 7.68
C ARG A 23 -3.02 -1.24 7.75
N VAL A 24 -3.95 -2.03 7.23
CA VAL A 24 -3.70 -3.41 6.76
C VAL A 24 -3.98 -3.46 5.26
N LEU A 25 -2.97 -3.17 4.43
CA LEU A 25 -3.08 -3.37 2.97
C LEU A 25 -1.78 -3.82 2.32
N ALA A 26 -0.66 -3.48 2.94
CA ALA A 26 0.68 -3.60 2.38
C ALA A 26 1.12 -5.05 2.07
N GLY A 27 0.28 -6.05 2.40
CA GLY A 27 0.56 -7.45 2.16
C GLY A 27 0.04 -8.03 0.84
N MET A 28 -0.96 -7.48 0.13
CA MET A 28 -1.62 -8.30 -0.90
C MET A 28 -0.92 -8.37 -2.27
N PHE A 29 -0.12 -7.37 -2.65
CA PHE A 29 0.32 -7.21 -4.04
C PHE A 29 1.70 -7.80 -4.38
N THR A 30 2.50 -8.20 -3.39
CA THR A 30 3.90 -8.60 -3.58
C THR A 30 4.08 -10.11 -3.41
N VAL A 31 3.59 -10.95 -4.33
CA VAL A 31 3.82 -12.41 -4.24
C VAL A 31 5.29 -12.73 -4.57
N GLY A 32 6.15 -12.59 -3.56
CA GLY A 32 7.47 -13.21 -3.53
C GLY A 32 7.40 -14.50 -2.72
N LEU A 33 7.56 -15.65 -3.37
CA LEU A 33 7.72 -16.95 -2.70
C LEU A 33 8.91 -16.87 -1.72
N CYS A 34 8.63 -16.84 -0.41
CA CYS A 34 9.63 -17.14 0.60
C CYS A 34 9.80 -18.66 0.69
N LEU A 35 10.61 -19.24 -0.20
CA LEU A 35 11.13 -20.58 -0.01
C LEU A 35 12.27 -20.53 1.01
N LEU A 36 11.91 -20.54 2.30
CA LEU A 36 12.84 -20.91 3.35
C LEU A 36 13.05 -22.42 3.27
N SER A 37 14.23 -22.79 2.79
CA SER A 37 14.73 -24.16 2.85
C SER A 37 14.92 -24.59 4.31
N GLY A 38 14.04 -25.48 4.78
CA GLY A 38 14.33 -26.61 5.66
C GLY A 38 15.08 -26.39 6.97
N CYS A 39 14.36 -26.57 8.09
CA CYS A 39 14.85 -27.32 9.26
C CYS A 39 13.68 -28.06 9.91
N HIS A 40 13.40 -29.28 9.43
CA HIS A 40 12.51 -30.22 10.10
C HIS A 40 13.25 -30.86 11.29
N SER A 41 12.77 -30.65 12.51
CA SER A 41 13.05 -31.54 13.63
C SER A 41 12.06 -32.71 13.58
N PRO A 42 12.49 -33.97 13.75
CA PRO A 42 11.63 -35.13 13.53
C PRO A 42 10.62 -35.29 14.67
N GLN A 43 9.34 -35.05 14.40
CA GLN A 43 8.27 -35.65 15.20
C GLN A 43 7.93 -37.03 14.60
N GLU A 44 8.19 -38.06 15.39
CA GLU A 44 7.78 -39.43 15.09
C GLU A 44 6.24 -39.55 15.08
N GLY A 45 5.71 -40.24 14.06
CA GLY A 45 4.43 -40.94 14.21
C GLY A 45 3.19 -40.29 13.62
N ARG A 46 3.24 -39.78 12.38
CA ARG A 46 2.06 -39.73 11.49
C ARG A 46 2.46 -40.17 10.09
N SER A 47 1.77 -41.16 9.55
CA SER A 47 1.88 -41.59 8.17
C SER A 47 1.63 -40.40 7.25
N THR A 48 2.68 -39.93 6.57
CA THR A 48 2.62 -38.97 5.48
C THR A 48 1.68 -39.47 4.39
N PRO A 49 0.68 -38.69 3.93
CA PRO A 49 0.02 -38.99 2.67
C PRO A 49 1.08 -38.95 1.56
N ALA A 50 1.00 -39.86 0.59
CA ALA A 50 1.84 -39.79 -0.59
C ALA A 50 1.62 -38.42 -1.28
N VAL A 51 2.70 -37.66 -1.50
CA VAL A 51 2.67 -36.50 -2.40
C VAL A 51 2.32 -37.05 -3.78
N ASN A 52 1.09 -36.82 -4.24
CA ASN A 52 0.70 -37.18 -5.59
C ASN A 52 1.60 -36.43 -6.57
N SER A 53 2.34 -37.16 -7.41
CA SER A 53 3.08 -36.55 -8.51
C SER A 53 2.10 -35.83 -9.43
N GLU A 54 2.33 -34.54 -9.69
CA GLU A 54 1.49 -33.76 -10.62
C GLU A 54 1.44 -34.43 -12.00
N THR A 55 0.28 -34.32 -12.64
CA THR A 55 0.06 -34.92 -13.96
C THR A 55 0.81 -34.13 -15.02
N ARG A 56 1.15 -34.81 -16.13
CA ARG A 56 1.73 -34.15 -17.30
C ARG A 56 0.86 -33.00 -17.81
N GLU A 57 -0.46 -33.15 -17.72
CA GLU A 57 -1.43 -32.13 -18.11
C GLU A 57 -1.33 -30.87 -17.24
N GLN A 58 -1.16 -31.01 -15.93
CA GLN A 58 -0.94 -29.87 -15.02
C GLN A 58 0.34 -29.11 -15.37
N LEU A 59 1.44 -29.84 -15.62
CA LEU A 59 2.71 -29.23 -16.02
C LEU A 59 2.63 -28.54 -17.39
N ASP A 60 1.91 -29.14 -18.35
CA ASP A 60 1.71 -28.55 -19.68
C ASP A 60 0.84 -27.28 -19.62
N ALA A 61 -0.18 -27.24 -18.74
CA ALA A 61 -0.96 -26.03 -18.48
C ALA A 61 -0.10 -24.90 -17.89
N GLN A 62 0.81 -25.23 -16.96
CA GLN A 62 1.74 -24.25 -16.40
C GLN A 62 2.74 -23.73 -17.43
N ARG A 63 3.29 -24.59 -18.29
CA ARG A 63 4.16 -24.15 -19.40
C ARG A 63 3.43 -23.26 -20.39
N LYS A 64 2.15 -23.54 -20.67
CA LYS A 64 1.32 -22.69 -21.52
C LYS A 64 1.13 -21.31 -20.89
N ALA A 65 0.80 -21.24 -19.60
CA ALA A 65 0.68 -19.97 -18.88
C ALA A 65 2.00 -19.18 -18.86
N MET A 66 3.14 -19.85 -18.69
CA MET A 66 4.46 -19.21 -18.81
C MET A 66 4.67 -18.56 -20.19
N ILE A 67 4.28 -19.24 -21.28
CA ILE A 67 4.37 -18.68 -22.63
C ILE A 67 3.40 -17.50 -22.80
N GLU A 68 2.18 -17.59 -22.27
CA GLU A 68 1.20 -16.49 -22.26
C GLU A 68 1.74 -15.25 -21.55
N VAL A 69 2.44 -15.42 -20.41
CA VAL A 69 3.11 -14.32 -19.70
C VAL A 69 4.11 -13.64 -20.60
N TRP A 70 4.98 -14.41 -21.27
CA TRP A 70 5.96 -13.86 -22.20
C TRP A 70 5.29 -13.06 -23.33
N GLU A 71 4.23 -13.62 -23.92
CA GLU A 71 3.49 -13.02 -25.04
C GLU A 71 2.79 -11.72 -24.64
N LEU A 72 2.19 -11.68 -23.45
CA LEU A 72 1.55 -10.47 -22.92
C LEU A 72 2.58 -9.36 -22.74
N VAL A 73 3.71 -9.65 -22.09
CA VAL A 73 4.78 -8.66 -21.91
C VAL A 73 5.32 -8.17 -23.27
N GLU A 74 5.59 -9.08 -24.21
CA GLU A 74 6.04 -8.71 -25.56
C GLU A 74 5.08 -7.74 -26.24
N GLN A 75 3.77 -7.96 -26.10
CA GLN A 75 2.77 -7.14 -26.78
C GLN A 75 2.59 -5.76 -26.14
N THR A 76 2.53 -5.71 -24.80
CA THR A 76 2.03 -4.54 -24.07
C THR A 76 3.12 -3.68 -23.45
N HIS A 77 4.34 -4.21 -23.27
CA HIS A 77 5.38 -3.49 -22.54
C HIS A 77 5.77 -2.19 -23.25
N PHE A 78 5.91 -1.13 -22.47
CA PHE A 78 6.16 0.22 -22.98
C PHE A 78 7.60 0.40 -23.47
N ASP A 79 8.56 -0.30 -22.86
CA ASP A 79 9.95 -0.32 -23.26
C ASP A 79 10.22 -1.47 -24.23
N ARG A 80 10.41 -1.14 -25.51
CA ARG A 80 10.69 -2.12 -26.57
C ARG A 80 12.11 -2.70 -26.54
N THR A 81 12.94 -2.25 -25.60
CA THR A 81 14.25 -2.84 -25.32
C THR A 81 14.23 -3.79 -24.14
N PHE A 82 13.09 -3.93 -23.44
CA PHE A 82 12.90 -4.80 -22.27
C PHE A 82 14.00 -4.61 -21.23
N ASN A 83 14.30 -3.36 -20.91
CA ASN A 83 15.39 -2.95 -20.03
C ASN A 83 16.77 -3.49 -20.46
N GLY A 84 17.00 -3.61 -21.77
CA GLY A 84 18.24 -4.09 -22.36
C GLY A 84 18.35 -5.61 -22.52
N HIS A 85 17.25 -6.36 -22.30
CA HIS A 85 17.22 -7.81 -22.46
C HIS A 85 16.72 -8.24 -23.85
N ASP A 86 17.36 -9.27 -24.42
CA ASP A 86 16.83 -9.98 -25.59
C ASP A 86 15.64 -10.84 -25.14
N TRP A 87 14.43 -10.33 -25.34
CA TRP A 87 13.21 -10.96 -24.83
C TRP A 87 12.91 -12.29 -25.50
N ASP A 88 13.25 -12.46 -26.78
CA ASP A 88 13.13 -13.75 -27.48
C ASP A 88 14.09 -14.79 -26.88
N GLN A 89 15.32 -14.40 -26.56
CA GLN A 89 16.27 -15.29 -25.89
C GLN A 89 15.75 -15.70 -24.50
N VAL A 90 15.18 -14.77 -23.73
CA VAL A 90 14.60 -15.05 -22.41
C VAL A 90 13.49 -16.11 -22.52
N LYS A 91 12.64 -16.06 -23.57
CA LYS A 91 11.63 -17.10 -23.84
C LYS A 91 12.27 -18.48 -24.02
N VAL A 92 13.29 -18.55 -24.87
CA VAL A 92 13.96 -19.81 -25.23
C VAL A 92 14.61 -20.44 -24.00
N GLU A 93 15.24 -19.63 -23.15
CA GLU A 93 15.80 -20.07 -21.87
C GLU A 93 14.73 -20.62 -20.94
N ALA A 94 13.64 -19.87 -20.70
CA ALA A 94 12.55 -20.30 -19.83
C ALA A 94 11.88 -21.60 -20.31
N ILE A 95 11.64 -21.73 -21.62
CA ILE A 95 11.11 -22.97 -22.21
C ILE A 95 12.07 -24.13 -21.93
N ARG A 96 13.38 -23.94 -22.13
CA ARG A 96 14.39 -24.98 -21.90
C ARG A 96 14.40 -25.43 -20.44
N GLU A 97 14.46 -24.50 -19.50
CA GLU A 97 14.45 -24.80 -18.07
C GLU A 97 13.16 -25.51 -17.64
N SER A 98 12.02 -25.12 -18.20
CA SER A 98 10.72 -25.73 -17.85
C SER A 98 10.56 -27.18 -18.32
N MET A 99 11.38 -27.65 -19.27
CA MET A 99 11.33 -29.04 -19.75
C MET A 99 11.88 -30.03 -18.71
N ASP A 100 12.82 -29.58 -17.87
CA ASP A 100 13.39 -30.38 -16.80
C ASP A 100 12.60 -30.26 -15.48
N ALA A 101 11.66 -29.31 -15.40
CA ALA A 101 10.81 -29.11 -14.23
C ALA A 101 9.81 -30.26 -14.04
N THR A 102 9.74 -30.75 -12.81
CA THR A 102 8.88 -31.87 -12.38
C THR A 102 7.67 -31.41 -11.55
N SER A 103 7.50 -30.10 -11.36
CA SER A 103 6.40 -29.51 -10.60
C SER A 103 5.97 -28.14 -11.13
N SER A 104 4.71 -27.78 -10.90
CA SER A 104 4.11 -26.47 -11.19
C SER A 104 4.85 -25.35 -10.45
N GLU A 105 5.29 -25.60 -9.22
CA GLU A 105 6.06 -24.64 -8.43
C GLU A 105 7.41 -24.29 -9.06
N GLN A 106 8.10 -25.28 -9.63
CA GLN A 106 9.35 -25.04 -10.38
C GLN A 106 9.07 -24.21 -11.65
N ILE A 107 7.99 -24.51 -12.37
CA ILE A 107 7.61 -23.73 -13.58
C ILE A 107 7.22 -22.30 -13.21
N LEU A 108 6.47 -22.11 -12.11
CA LEU A 108 6.15 -20.79 -11.58
C LEU A 108 7.42 -20.02 -11.20
N THR A 109 8.38 -20.68 -10.55
CA THR A 109 9.68 -20.09 -10.20
C THR A 109 10.45 -19.61 -11.44
N ILE A 110 10.46 -20.41 -12.51
CA ILE A 110 11.06 -20.04 -13.81
C ILE A 110 10.32 -18.83 -14.41
N THR A 111 8.98 -18.84 -14.37
CA THR A 111 8.14 -17.75 -14.90
C THR A 111 8.38 -16.44 -14.16
N ILE A 112 8.45 -16.48 -12.83
CA ILE A 112 8.81 -15.34 -11.98
C ILE A 112 10.23 -14.87 -12.30
N GLY A 113 11.18 -15.80 -12.45
CA GLY A 113 12.55 -15.50 -12.86
C GLY A 113 12.62 -14.76 -14.19
N MET A 114 11.81 -15.17 -15.17
CA MET A 114 11.69 -14.52 -16.47
C MET A 114 11.26 -13.05 -16.36
N ILE A 115 10.15 -12.75 -15.68
CA ILE A 115 9.67 -11.36 -15.55
C ILE A 115 10.55 -10.50 -14.65
N ARG A 116 11.22 -11.11 -13.65
CA ARG A 116 12.20 -10.41 -12.79
C ARG A 116 13.43 -9.90 -13.55
N LYS A 117 13.79 -10.51 -14.69
CA LYS A 117 14.89 -10.00 -15.52
C LYS A 117 14.66 -8.55 -15.95
N LEU A 118 13.41 -8.11 -16.09
CA LEU A 118 13.08 -6.73 -16.45
C LEU A 118 13.56 -5.71 -15.41
N GLY A 119 13.72 -6.11 -14.14
CA GLY A 119 14.24 -5.23 -13.08
C GLY A 119 13.39 -3.96 -12.87
N GLN A 120 12.07 -4.09 -13.00
CA GLN A 120 11.10 -3.01 -12.94
C GLN A 120 9.93 -3.39 -12.03
N SER A 121 9.24 -2.39 -11.48
CA SER A 121 8.07 -2.56 -10.63
C SER A 121 6.86 -3.12 -11.39
N HIS A 122 5.84 -3.57 -10.63
CA HIS A 122 4.56 -4.07 -11.15
C HIS A 122 4.65 -5.31 -12.06
N PHE A 123 5.63 -6.19 -11.82
CA PHE A 123 5.67 -7.52 -12.42
C PHE A 123 5.51 -8.58 -11.33
N SER A 124 4.36 -9.26 -11.30
CA SER A 124 4.11 -10.35 -10.37
C SER A 124 3.11 -11.36 -10.92
N ILE A 125 3.12 -12.57 -10.35
CA ILE A 125 2.12 -13.60 -10.60
C ILE A 125 1.39 -13.88 -9.30
N ILE A 126 0.06 -13.80 -9.35
CA ILE A 126 -0.83 -14.16 -8.25
C ILE A 126 -1.38 -15.56 -8.55
N PRO A 127 -0.99 -16.58 -7.78
CA PRO A 127 -1.41 -17.96 -8.04
C PRO A 127 -2.93 -18.16 -7.91
N ALA A 128 -3.49 -19.05 -8.72
CA ALA A 128 -4.91 -19.42 -8.71
C ALA A 128 -5.40 -19.86 -7.32
N SER A 129 -4.53 -20.50 -6.53
CA SER A 129 -4.85 -21.00 -5.18
C SER A 129 -5.26 -19.91 -4.20
N TYR A 130 -4.87 -18.64 -4.44
CA TYR A 130 -5.35 -17.51 -3.64
C TYR A 130 -6.85 -17.26 -3.81
N TYR A 131 -7.44 -17.69 -4.94
CA TYR A 131 -8.85 -17.51 -5.24
C TYR A 131 -9.71 -18.71 -4.81
N GLU A 132 -9.13 -19.91 -4.76
CA GLU A 132 -9.85 -21.13 -4.36
C GLU A 132 -10.19 -21.16 -2.86
N LEU A 133 -9.51 -20.35 -2.04
CA LEU A 133 -9.82 -20.18 -0.61
C LEU A 133 -11.06 -19.30 -0.36
N GLU A 134 -11.58 -18.61 -1.38
CA GLU A 134 -12.64 -17.59 -1.26
C GLU A 134 -13.97 -17.96 -1.96
N GLU A 135 -14.23 -19.22 -2.32
CA GLU A 135 -15.54 -19.59 -2.91
C GLU A 135 -16.61 -19.85 -1.82
N PRO A 136 -17.57 -18.93 -1.56
CA PRO A 136 -18.89 -19.34 -1.12
C PRO A 136 -19.61 -19.92 -2.33
N SER A 137 -20.05 -21.17 -2.20
CA SER A 137 -20.86 -21.90 -3.17
C SER A 137 -21.91 -21.02 -3.86
N GLY A 138 -21.72 -20.71 -5.15
CA GLY A 138 -22.71 -19.93 -5.91
C GLY A 138 -22.34 -19.68 -7.37
N SER A 139 -22.69 -20.63 -8.24
CA SER A 139 -22.65 -20.47 -9.70
C SER A 139 -23.45 -19.26 -10.20
N GLY A 140 -22.84 -18.38 -10.99
CA GLY A 140 -23.55 -17.30 -11.68
C GLY A 140 -22.68 -16.61 -12.73
N SER A 141 -23.15 -16.67 -13.98
CA SER A 141 -22.56 -16.14 -15.22
C SER A 141 -22.35 -14.62 -15.24
N ASP A 142 -21.44 -14.19 -16.13
CA ASP A 142 -21.23 -12.83 -16.62
C ASP A 142 -22.48 -11.93 -16.56
N GLU A 143 -22.46 -10.92 -15.69
CA GLU A 143 -23.35 -9.76 -15.81
C GLU A 143 -22.75 -8.50 -15.16
N GLN A 144 -23.19 -7.38 -15.72
CA GLN A 144 -22.63 -6.04 -15.61
C GLN A 144 -22.51 -5.51 -14.17
N VAL A 145 -21.42 -4.77 -13.92
CA VAL A 145 -21.19 -4.06 -12.66
C VAL A 145 -22.12 -2.84 -12.58
N GLU A 146 -23.33 -3.03 -12.07
CA GLU A 146 -24.09 -1.97 -11.41
C GLU A 146 -23.77 -2.01 -9.91
N GLY A 147 -23.29 -0.87 -9.40
CA GLY A 147 -22.94 -0.70 -8.00
C GLY A 147 -24.15 -0.88 -7.09
N LYS A 148 -24.11 -1.90 -6.23
CA LYS A 148 -24.95 -1.93 -5.03
C LYS A 148 -24.31 -1.03 -3.98
N SER A 149 -25.05 -0.02 -3.58
CA SER A 149 -24.74 0.87 -2.45
C SER A 149 -25.14 0.24 -1.13
N THR A 150 -24.30 0.45 -0.11
CA THR A 150 -24.56 0.42 1.35
C THR A 150 -25.01 -0.92 1.98
N GLU A 151 -24.44 -1.21 3.16
CA GLU A 151 -24.61 -2.40 4.05
C GLU A 151 -23.63 -3.55 3.70
N GLU A 152 -22.75 -4.08 4.55
CA GLU A 152 -22.49 -4.03 6.00
C GLU A 152 -20.97 -4.04 6.25
N ILE A 153 -20.53 -3.48 7.38
CA ILE A 153 -19.22 -3.81 7.98
C ILE A 153 -19.30 -5.29 8.38
N THR A 154 -18.75 -6.19 7.55
CA THR A 154 -18.86 -7.62 7.79
C THR A 154 -18.10 -8.03 9.05
N ALA A 155 -18.78 -8.81 9.89
CA ALA A 155 -18.32 -9.21 11.20
C ALA A 155 -17.18 -10.24 11.17
N LYS A 156 -16.02 -9.81 11.66
CA LYS A 156 -15.04 -10.47 12.54
C LYS A 156 -14.35 -11.83 12.30
N GLU A 157 -14.81 -12.82 11.53
CA GLU A 157 -14.35 -14.19 11.85
C GLU A 157 -13.29 -14.90 10.97
N ASP A 158 -12.90 -14.41 9.77
CA ASP A 158 -11.87 -15.09 8.94
C ASP A 158 -10.85 -14.14 8.27
N GLY A 159 -10.70 -12.91 8.75
CA GLY A 159 -9.89 -11.86 8.10
C GLY A 159 -8.40 -11.84 8.45
N GLU A 160 -7.64 -11.01 7.74
CA GLU A 160 -6.27 -10.62 8.12
C GLU A 160 -6.32 -9.60 9.27
N GLY A 161 -5.69 -9.96 10.39
CA GLY A 161 -5.52 -9.11 11.56
C GLY A 161 -4.16 -8.42 11.59
N SER A 162 -4.08 -7.34 12.38
CA SER A 162 -2.87 -6.57 12.62
C SER A 162 -2.56 -6.46 14.10
N VAL A 163 -1.27 -6.40 14.43
CA VAL A 163 -0.80 -6.11 15.79
C VAL A 163 -0.76 -4.61 16.10
N GLY A 164 -1.04 -3.75 15.11
CA GLY A 164 -1.00 -2.31 15.25
C GLY A 164 0.40 -1.70 15.24
N ILE A 165 1.36 -2.35 14.57
CA ILE A 165 2.72 -1.84 14.36
C ILE A 165 2.90 -1.50 12.89
N ASP A 166 3.36 -0.27 12.64
CA ASP A 166 3.95 0.12 11.37
C ASP A 166 5.47 0.14 11.54
N ALA A 167 6.19 -0.64 10.72
CA ALA A 167 7.64 -0.76 10.80
C ALA A 167 8.32 -0.49 9.45
N ARG A 168 9.50 0.13 9.48
CA ARG A 168 10.30 0.43 8.28
C ARG A 168 11.74 0.01 8.48
N ILE A 169 12.32 -0.60 7.46
CA ILE A 169 13.75 -0.89 7.39
C ILE A 169 14.49 0.43 7.19
N GLY A 170 15.44 0.69 8.07
CA GLY A 170 16.32 1.85 8.02
C GLY A 170 17.76 1.49 8.42
N PRO A 171 18.62 2.51 8.61
CA PRO A 171 20.04 2.31 8.94
C PRO A 171 20.26 1.53 10.24
N SER A 172 19.33 1.63 11.20
CA SER A 172 19.40 0.98 12.51
C SER A 172 18.69 -0.38 12.56
N GLY A 173 18.21 -0.90 11.42
CA GLY A 173 17.44 -2.14 11.35
C GLY A 173 15.96 -1.91 11.08
N ILE A 174 15.10 -2.83 11.52
CA ILE A 174 13.64 -2.74 11.35
C ILE A 174 13.06 -1.90 12.48
N MET A 175 12.80 -0.63 12.23
CA MET A 175 12.33 0.31 13.24
C MET A 175 10.81 0.42 13.25
N VAL A 176 10.21 0.43 14.44
CA VAL A 176 8.80 0.81 14.63
C VAL A 176 8.67 2.31 14.38
N VAL A 177 7.87 2.69 13.38
CA VAL A 177 7.64 4.10 13.00
C VAL A 177 6.30 4.64 13.49
N ASP A 178 5.33 3.78 13.73
CA ASP A 178 4.05 4.16 14.33
C ASP A 178 3.42 2.97 15.07
N VAL A 179 2.61 3.29 16.08
CA VAL A 179 1.87 2.31 16.88
C VAL A 179 0.41 2.75 17.00
N THR A 180 -0.49 1.94 16.45
CA THR A 180 -1.94 2.14 16.50
C THR A 180 -2.42 2.19 17.94
N ARG A 181 -3.28 3.17 18.29
CA ARG A 181 -3.88 3.24 19.64
C ARG A 181 -4.77 2.02 19.90
N GLU A 182 -4.83 1.62 21.17
CA GLU A 182 -5.64 0.49 21.65
C GLU A 182 -5.26 -0.88 21.06
N SER A 183 -4.27 -0.94 20.14
CA SER A 183 -3.74 -2.19 19.61
C SER A 183 -3.04 -3.05 20.67
N SER A 184 -2.88 -4.34 20.36
CA SER A 184 -2.07 -5.25 21.18
C SER A 184 -0.64 -4.73 21.38
N ALA A 185 -0.01 -4.16 20.35
CA ALA A 185 1.32 -3.54 20.47
C ALA A 185 1.34 -2.35 21.44
N CYS A 186 0.36 -1.45 21.34
CA CYS A 186 0.27 -0.29 22.24
C CYS A 186 0.14 -0.72 23.70
N GLN A 187 -0.74 -1.70 23.96
CA GLN A 187 -0.97 -2.29 25.28
C GLN A 187 0.26 -3.01 25.84
N ALA A 188 1.03 -3.68 24.96
CA ALA A 188 2.27 -4.36 25.32
C ALA A 188 3.45 -3.41 25.57
N GLY A 189 3.28 -2.09 25.39
CA GLY A 189 4.34 -1.11 25.64
C GLY A 189 5.25 -0.85 24.44
N VAL A 190 4.91 -1.35 23.25
CA VAL A 190 5.64 -1.03 22.01
C VAL A 190 5.48 0.46 21.71
N ARG A 191 6.57 1.12 21.31
CA ARG A 191 6.61 2.55 20.99
C ARG A 191 7.41 2.82 19.71
N PRO A 192 7.11 3.91 18.99
CA PRO A 192 7.96 4.37 17.90
C PRO A 192 9.41 4.55 18.36
N GLY A 193 10.36 4.23 17.47
CA GLY A 193 11.80 4.25 17.73
C GLY A 193 12.38 2.93 18.23
N MET A 194 11.55 1.96 18.66
CA MET A 194 12.04 0.62 19.00
C MET A 194 12.46 -0.16 17.75
N ILE A 195 13.49 -1.00 17.87
CA ILE A 195 13.99 -1.86 16.80
C ILE A 195 13.47 -3.28 16.99
N ILE A 196 12.86 -3.87 15.96
CA ILE A 196 12.44 -5.28 15.93
C ILE A 196 13.68 -6.13 15.62
N THR A 197 14.15 -6.88 16.61
CA THR A 197 15.34 -7.75 16.49
C THR A 197 14.97 -9.19 16.13
N SER A 198 13.74 -9.62 16.45
CA SER A 198 13.22 -10.94 16.06
C SER A 198 11.71 -10.94 15.85
N ILE A 199 11.25 -11.80 14.93
CA ILE A 199 9.84 -12.15 14.70
C ILE A 199 9.72 -13.68 14.70
N ASP A 200 8.87 -14.23 15.56
CA ASP A 200 8.64 -15.68 15.74
C ASP A 200 9.95 -16.48 15.90
N GLY A 201 10.87 -15.93 16.71
CA GLY A 201 12.18 -16.53 16.99
C GLY A 201 13.19 -16.45 15.84
N GLN A 202 12.82 -15.89 14.68
CA GLN A 202 13.76 -15.64 13.59
C GLN A 202 14.45 -14.29 13.79
N SER A 203 15.78 -14.27 13.77
CA SER A 203 16.56 -13.03 13.85
C SER A 203 16.35 -12.19 12.58
N MET A 204 16.08 -10.90 12.77
CA MET A 204 15.91 -9.95 11.68
C MET A 204 17.25 -9.42 11.14
N ASP A 205 18.35 -9.57 11.88
CA ASP A 205 19.69 -9.19 11.41
C ASP A 205 20.10 -10.03 10.20
N THR A 206 19.86 -11.34 10.25
CA THR A 206 20.12 -12.24 9.12
C THR A 206 19.25 -11.89 7.92
N PHE A 207 17.98 -11.52 8.14
CA PHE A 207 17.09 -11.10 7.07
C PHE A 207 17.61 -9.83 6.37
N VAL A 208 18.03 -8.82 7.13
CA VAL A 208 18.58 -7.57 6.57
C VAL A 208 19.92 -7.83 5.88
N GLN A 209 20.80 -8.66 6.46
CA GLN A 209 22.10 -9.02 5.87
C GLN A 209 21.95 -9.79 4.55
N ASP A 210 21.12 -10.83 4.51
CA ASP A 210 20.85 -11.61 3.29
C ASP A 210 20.41 -10.74 2.13
N VAL A 211 19.66 -9.70 2.45
CA VAL A 211 19.11 -8.74 1.48
C VAL A 211 20.17 -7.73 1.05
N GLN A 212 20.96 -7.20 1.99
CA GLN A 212 22.10 -6.33 1.69
C GLN A 212 23.12 -7.05 0.79
N GLU A 213 23.40 -8.33 1.04
CA GLU A 213 24.29 -9.14 0.21
C GLU A 213 23.73 -9.34 -1.20
N ARG A 214 22.41 -9.52 -1.36
CA ARG A 214 21.78 -9.63 -2.69
C ARG A 214 21.77 -8.32 -3.48
N THR A 215 21.81 -7.18 -2.80
CA THR A 215 21.79 -5.82 -3.38
C THR A 215 23.18 -5.17 -3.49
N SER A 216 24.22 -5.85 -2.98
CA SER A 216 25.56 -5.32 -2.64
C SER A 216 26.40 -4.69 -3.77
N SER A 217 26.01 -4.82 -5.05
CA SER A 217 26.70 -4.14 -6.15
C SER A 217 26.15 -2.75 -6.50
N ARG A 218 24.92 -2.42 -6.05
CA ARG A 218 24.25 -1.13 -6.33
C ARG A 218 23.71 -0.42 -5.08
N GLY A 219 23.75 -1.06 -3.92
CA GLY A 219 23.04 -0.59 -2.72
C GLY A 219 21.55 -0.94 -2.78
N ILE A 220 20.84 -0.78 -1.66
CA ILE A 220 19.39 -1.00 -1.59
C ILE A 220 18.69 0.23 -2.19
N GLY A 221 17.96 0.04 -3.30
CA GLY A 221 17.14 1.08 -3.92
C GLY A 221 15.76 1.21 -3.26
N SER A 222 14.98 2.23 -3.65
CA SER A 222 13.62 2.46 -3.14
C SER A 222 12.69 1.27 -3.37
N LEU A 223 12.80 0.63 -4.54
CA LEU A 223 11.98 -0.53 -4.90
C LEU A 223 12.36 -1.76 -4.05
N ASP A 224 13.65 -1.95 -3.77
CA ASP A 224 14.11 -3.01 -2.86
C ASP A 224 13.53 -2.77 -1.46
N LEU A 225 13.62 -1.54 -0.93
CA LEU A 225 13.03 -1.20 0.38
C LEU A 225 11.53 -1.46 0.42
N TYR A 226 10.79 -1.15 -0.64
CA TYR A 226 9.36 -1.43 -0.73
C TYR A 226 9.06 -2.94 -0.61
N GLU A 227 9.77 -3.79 -1.37
CA GLU A 227 9.58 -5.24 -1.30
C GLU A 227 9.91 -5.80 0.08
N LEU A 228 10.98 -5.31 0.71
CA LEU A 228 11.43 -5.77 2.01
C LEU A 228 10.48 -5.36 3.13
N ASN A 229 10.04 -4.10 3.13
CA ASN A 229 9.05 -3.62 4.08
C ASN A 229 7.71 -4.35 3.91
N SER A 230 7.35 -4.75 2.70
CA SER A 230 6.17 -5.61 2.45
C SER A 230 6.33 -6.98 3.13
N ILE A 231 7.52 -7.59 3.10
CA ILE A 231 7.81 -8.86 3.79
C ILE A 231 7.70 -8.68 5.32
N VAL A 232 8.26 -7.61 5.87
CA VAL A 232 8.16 -7.30 7.31
C VAL A 232 6.69 -7.15 7.71
N THR A 233 5.92 -6.37 6.94
CA THR A 233 4.49 -6.15 7.20
C THR A 233 3.71 -7.47 7.21
N ARG A 234 3.95 -8.35 6.24
CA ARG A 234 3.31 -9.67 6.17
C ARG A 234 3.64 -10.58 7.36
N ARG A 235 4.85 -10.48 7.93
CA ARG A 235 5.22 -11.26 9.11
C ARG A 235 4.52 -10.76 10.38
N LEU A 236 4.20 -9.47 10.44
CA LEU A 236 3.46 -8.86 11.54
C LEU A 236 1.94 -9.10 11.41
N SER A 237 1.43 -9.21 10.19
CA SER A 237 0.04 -9.58 9.90
C SER A 237 -0.18 -11.10 9.85
N GLY A 238 -1.44 -11.52 9.76
CA GLY A 238 -1.85 -12.93 9.81
C GLY A 238 -3.31 -13.07 10.22
N PRO A 239 -3.84 -14.29 10.38
CA PRO A 239 -5.24 -14.49 10.74
C PRO A 239 -5.62 -13.75 12.02
N VAL A 240 -6.83 -13.17 12.07
CA VAL A 240 -7.39 -12.59 13.30
C VAL A 240 -7.33 -13.59 14.46
N ASP A 241 -7.06 -13.08 15.66
CA ASP A 241 -6.88 -13.82 16.92
C ASP A 241 -5.65 -14.73 17.01
N SER A 242 -4.88 -14.90 15.92
CA SER A 242 -3.55 -15.50 16.00
C SER A 242 -2.54 -14.57 16.69
N THR A 243 -1.40 -15.11 17.11
CA THR A 243 -0.35 -14.34 17.80
C THR A 243 0.96 -14.31 17.02
N VAL A 244 1.78 -13.31 17.31
CA VAL A 244 3.17 -13.17 16.84
C VAL A 244 4.05 -12.83 18.03
N GLU A 245 5.22 -13.46 18.10
CA GLU A 245 6.22 -13.15 19.12
C GLU A 245 7.26 -12.19 18.54
N LEU A 246 7.49 -11.07 19.22
CA LEU A 246 8.51 -10.09 18.84
C LEU A 246 9.56 -9.96 19.94
N ALA A 247 10.82 -9.83 19.53
CA ALA A 247 11.86 -9.24 20.36
C ALA A 247 12.15 -7.81 19.86
N LEU A 248 12.17 -6.86 20.79
CA LEU A 248 12.36 -5.44 20.53
C LEU A 248 13.50 -4.89 21.38
N GLU A 249 14.20 -3.90 20.87
CA GLU A 249 15.21 -3.13 21.58
C GLU A 249 14.85 -1.65 21.57
N ASP A 250 14.91 -0.97 22.73
CA ASP A 250 14.69 0.47 22.82
C ASP A 250 15.97 1.28 22.58
N VAL A 251 15.86 2.61 22.60
CA VAL A 251 16.98 3.54 22.34
C VAL A 251 18.08 3.49 23.40
N ASP A 252 17.79 2.94 24.58
CA ASP A 252 18.73 2.76 25.69
C ASP A 252 19.40 1.36 25.66
N GLY A 253 19.03 0.52 24.68
CA GLY A 253 19.52 -0.85 24.52
C GLY A 253 18.81 -1.86 25.41
N ASN A 254 17.68 -1.50 26.03
CA ASN A 254 16.91 -2.46 26.80
C ASN A 254 16.12 -3.36 25.85
N GLN A 255 16.20 -4.66 26.08
CA GLN A 255 15.48 -5.65 25.31
C GLN A 255 14.17 -6.03 26.00
N GLN A 256 13.12 -6.19 25.19
CA GLN A 256 11.82 -6.71 25.61
C GLN A 256 11.33 -7.76 24.61
N ALA A 257 10.71 -8.80 25.15
CA ALA A 257 9.97 -9.78 24.34
C ALA A 257 8.48 -9.57 24.59
N VAL A 258 7.69 -9.51 23.53
CA VAL A 258 6.24 -9.31 23.59
C VAL A 258 5.53 -10.34 22.71
N GLU A 259 4.44 -10.89 23.22
CA GLU A 259 3.50 -11.70 22.44
C GLU A 259 2.30 -10.83 22.11
N LEU A 260 2.04 -10.63 20.81
CA LEU A 260 1.01 -9.72 20.33
C LEU A 260 -0.09 -10.49 19.62
N SER A 261 -1.34 -10.21 19.98
CA SER A 261 -2.52 -10.74 19.28
C SER A 261 -2.82 -9.90 18.03
N ARG A 262 -3.09 -10.57 16.92
CA ARG A 262 -3.51 -9.95 15.65
C ARG A 262 -4.99 -9.63 15.73
N GLN A 263 -5.31 -8.35 15.78
CA GLN A 263 -6.67 -7.86 15.95
C GLN A 263 -7.27 -7.49 14.61
N TRP A 264 -8.56 -7.75 14.45
CA TRP A 264 -9.30 -7.30 13.27
C TRP A 264 -9.30 -5.77 13.22
N VAL A 265 -9.00 -5.23 12.03
CA VAL A 265 -9.05 -3.78 11.78
C VAL A 265 -10.29 -3.48 10.94
N PRO A 266 -11.18 -2.56 11.39
CA PRO A 266 -12.37 -2.20 10.63
C PRO A 266 -12.02 -1.73 9.21
N SER A 267 -12.63 -2.36 8.20
CA SER A 267 -12.37 -2.06 6.79
C SER A 267 -13.59 -2.38 5.91
N GLN A 268 -13.71 -1.69 4.79
CA GLN A 268 -14.65 -2.03 3.73
C GLN A 268 -13.97 -2.96 2.72
N MET A 269 -14.44 -4.20 2.58
CA MET A 269 -13.93 -5.12 1.57
C MET A 269 -14.26 -4.62 0.15
N PHE A 270 -13.28 -4.71 -0.74
CA PHE A 270 -13.40 -4.26 -2.13
C PHE A 270 -12.78 -5.26 -3.11
N LYS A 271 -13.56 -5.68 -4.09
CA LYS A 271 -13.09 -6.53 -5.19
C LYS A 271 -12.67 -5.69 -6.38
N PHE A 272 -11.40 -5.80 -6.80
CA PHE A 272 -10.87 -5.09 -7.96
C PHE A 272 -10.46 -6.05 -9.07
N GLY A 273 -11.28 -6.11 -10.14
CA GLY A 273 -11.02 -6.98 -11.28
C GLY A 273 -10.89 -8.45 -10.86
N ASN A 274 -9.72 -9.04 -11.14
CA ASN A 274 -9.40 -10.42 -10.80
C ASN A 274 -8.65 -10.57 -9.48
N LEU A 275 -8.57 -9.56 -8.61
CA LEU A 275 -7.89 -9.69 -7.31
C LEU A 275 -8.80 -10.31 -6.25
N PRO A 276 -8.21 -10.94 -5.21
CA PRO A 276 -8.96 -11.27 -4.00
C PRO A 276 -9.54 -10.01 -3.36
N GLU A 277 -10.48 -10.16 -2.45
CA GLU A 277 -11.08 -8.98 -1.80
C GLU A 277 -10.08 -8.23 -0.92
N ILE A 278 -10.03 -6.91 -1.09
CA ILE A 278 -9.04 -6.04 -0.46
C ILE A 278 -9.71 -5.20 0.64
N PRO A 279 -9.20 -5.22 1.88
CA PRO A 279 -9.75 -4.42 2.97
C PRO A 279 -9.40 -2.92 2.85
N ILE A 280 -10.35 -2.08 2.46
CA ILE A 280 -10.13 -0.63 2.33
C ILE A 280 -10.46 0.11 3.63
N GLN A 281 -9.50 0.87 4.14
CA GLN A 281 -9.64 1.71 5.32
C GLN A 281 -9.64 3.18 4.90
N PHE A 282 -10.45 3.97 5.59
CA PHE A 282 -10.54 5.41 5.39
C PHE A 282 -10.84 6.09 6.72
N GLU A 283 -10.08 7.13 7.04
CA GLU A 283 -10.28 7.98 8.22
C GLU A 283 -10.11 9.44 7.85
N ALA A 284 -10.95 10.31 8.41
CA ALA A 284 -10.83 11.75 8.27
C ALA A 284 -11.34 12.47 9.53
N GLY A 285 -10.66 13.53 9.95
CA GLY A 285 -10.96 14.26 11.18
C GLY A 285 -10.11 15.51 11.34
N LEU A 286 -10.44 16.36 12.31
CA LEU A 286 -9.49 17.35 12.80
C LEU A 286 -8.44 16.65 13.67
N LEU A 287 -7.24 17.22 13.77
CA LEU A 287 -6.27 16.80 14.77
C LEU A 287 -6.77 17.25 16.14
N GLU A 288 -6.90 16.30 17.06
CA GLU A 288 -7.37 16.55 18.41
C GLU A 288 -6.20 16.97 19.35
N PRO A 289 -6.48 17.70 20.44
CA PRO A 289 -5.45 18.16 21.38
C PRO A 289 -4.51 17.06 21.90
N ASP A 290 -5.03 15.87 22.15
CA ASP A 290 -4.26 14.72 22.63
C ASP A 290 -3.39 14.08 21.54
N GLU A 291 -3.78 14.21 20.26
CA GLU A 291 -2.94 13.82 19.12
C GLU A 291 -1.76 14.77 18.96
N LEU A 292 -1.99 16.07 19.16
CA LEU A 292 -0.96 17.12 19.13
C LEU A 292 0.03 16.95 20.29
N GLU A 293 -0.46 16.77 21.52
CA GLU A 293 0.38 16.55 22.69
C GLU A 293 1.28 15.31 22.52
N ARG A 294 0.73 14.23 21.95
CA ARG A 294 1.48 12.99 21.69
C ARG A 294 2.70 13.20 20.80
N ILE A 295 2.60 14.09 19.82
CA ILE A 295 3.71 14.45 18.91
C ILE A 295 4.54 15.64 19.45
N GLY A 296 4.38 15.94 20.74
CA GLY A 296 5.11 16.98 21.47
C GLY A 296 4.70 18.41 21.12
N MET A 297 3.52 18.61 20.53
CA MET A 297 2.99 19.92 20.17
C MET A 297 2.15 20.52 21.28
N ASP A 298 1.95 21.84 21.21
CA ASP A 298 0.95 22.52 22.02
C ASP A 298 -0.45 21.94 21.67
N PRO A 299 -1.21 21.40 22.65
CA PRO A 299 -2.57 20.92 22.41
C PRO A 299 -3.53 22.03 21.96
N ASP A 300 -3.21 23.31 22.19
CA ASP A 300 -4.01 24.46 21.76
C ASP A 300 -3.23 25.32 20.75
N THR A 301 -3.01 24.77 19.54
CA THR A 301 -2.36 25.51 18.44
C THR A 301 -3.20 26.70 17.94
N GLY A 302 -4.49 26.75 18.28
CA GLY A 302 -5.47 27.67 17.69
C GLY A 302 -5.83 27.37 16.23
N GLN A 303 -5.22 26.35 15.61
CA GLN A 303 -5.41 25.98 14.21
C GLN A 303 -6.31 24.76 14.07
N ARG A 304 -7.21 24.78 13.09
CA ARG A 304 -8.02 23.65 12.67
C ARG A 304 -7.33 22.93 11.53
N ILE A 305 -6.62 21.86 11.85
CA ILE A 305 -5.88 21.06 10.86
C ILE A 305 -6.62 19.74 10.65
N ALA A 306 -7.09 19.50 9.43
CA ALA A 306 -7.73 18.25 9.07
C ALA A 306 -6.71 17.23 8.57
N MET A 307 -6.85 15.98 8.97
CA MET A 307 -6.06 14.87 8.45
C MET A 307 -6.98 13.84 7.82
N ILE A 308 -6.65 13.43 6.59
CA ILE A 308 -7.31 12.39 5.81
C ILE A 308 -6.31 11.29 5.53
N SER A 309 -6.65 10.04 5.86
CA SER A 309 -5.83 8.86 5.61
C SER A 309 -6.65 7.74 5.01
N PHE A 310 -6.07 6.97 4.10
CA PHE A 310 -6.71 5.80 3.52
C PHE A 310 -5.66 4.78 3.07
N SER A 311 -6.05 3.50 3.07
CA SER A 311 -5.11 2.40 2.88
C SER A 311 -4.79 2.08 1.40
N GLY A 312 -5.65 2.47 0.45
CA GLY A 312 -5.43 2.22 -0.99
C GLY A 312 -6.32 3.06 -1.90
N TRP A 313 -5.89 3.26 -3.15
CA TRP A 313 -6.60 4.07 -4.15
C TRP A 313 -7.70 3.27 -4.87
N PHE A 314 -8.80 2.99 -4.16
CA PHE A 314 -9.94 2.25 -4.69
C PHE A 314 -11.24 3.03 -4.56
N THR A 315 -12.26 2.69 -5.36
CA THR A 315 -13.50 3.48 -5.44
C THR A 315 -14.24 3.71 -4.11
N PRO A 316 -14.15 2.84 -3.08
CA PRO A 316 -14.74 3.11 -1.77
C PRO A 316 -14.28 4.41 -1.11
N ILE A 317 -13.07 4.89 -1.39
CA ILE A 317 -12.55 6.11 -0.75
C ILE A 317 -13.18 7.39 -1.33
N ILE A 318 -13.77 7.35 -2.52
CA ILE A 318 -14.16 8.56 -3.26
C ILE A 318 -15.20 9.38 -2.48
N MET A 319 -16.29 8.73 -2.05
CA MET A 319 -17.37 9.43 -1.35
C MET A 319 -16.94 9.92 0.05
N PRO A 320 -16.28 9.08 0.89
CA PRO A 320 -15.70 9.55 2.15
C PRO A 320 -14.71 10.70 1.98
N PHE A 321 -13.82 10.64 0.99
CA PHE A 321 -12.85 11.72 0.72
C PHE A 321 -13.56 13.03 0.33
N ASN A 322 -14.54 12.96 -0.57
CA ASN A 322 -15.30 14.15 -0.97
C ASN A 322 -16.03 14.77 0.22
N LYS A 323 -16.69 13.96 1.06
CA LYS A 323 -17.36 14.43 2.28
C LYS A 323 -16.38 15.03 3.29
N ALA A 324 -15.18 14.45 3.42
CA ALA A 324 -14.15 14.99 4.29
C ALA A 324 -13.70 16.38 3.81
N ILE A 325 -13.43 16.57 2.52
CA ILE A 325 -13.10 17.89 1.99
C ILE A 325 -14.26 18.86 2.14
N ASP A 326 -15.50 18.46 1.86
CA ASP A 326 -16.67 19.34 2.05
C ASP A 326 -16.80 19.79 3.51
N ARG A 327 -16.58 18.89 4.47
CA ARG A 327 -16.66 19.18 5.91
C ARG A 327 -15.51 20.04 6.43
N TYR A 328 -14.31 19.89 5.87
CA TYR A 328 -13.09 20.55 6.35
C TYR A 328 -12.55 21.58 5.36
N ARG A 329 -13.38 22.08 4.44
CA ARG A 329 -12.98 23.07 3.44
C ARG A 329 -12.52 24.39 4.04
N ASP A 330 -12.97 24.67 5.26
CA ASP A 330 -12.64 25.86 6.06
C ASP A 330 -11.54 25.60 7.10
N ALA A 331 -10.85 24.46 7.03
CA ALA A 331 -9.70 24.15 7.87
C ALA A 331 -8.48 25.00 7.45
N ASP A 332 -7.66 25.37 8.42
CA ASP A 332 -6.43 26.16 8.24
C ASP A 332 -5.33 25.34 7.56
N GLY A 333 -5.46 24.01 7.53
CA GLY A 333 -4.62 23.12 6.72
C GLY A 333 -5.22 21.73 6.55
N ILE A 334 -4.86 21.06 5.46
CA ILE A 334 -5.23 19.66 5.20
C ILE A 334 -3.97 18.81 5.04
N ILE A 335 -3.89 17.74 5.82
CA ILE A 335 -2.87 16.70 5.74
C ILE A 335 -3.49 15.47 5.06
N ILE A 336 -2.83 14.97 4.02
CA ILE A 336 -3.17 13.71 3.36
C ILE A 336 -2.07 12.69 3.69
N ASP A 337 -2.38 11.71 4.53
CA ASP A 337 -1.41 10.71 4.96
C ASP A 337 -1.45 9.48 4.02
N LEU A 338 -0.40 9.31 3.21
CA LEU A 338 -0.22 8.23 2.24
C LEU A 338 0.88 7.23 2.65
N ARG A 339 1.41 7.32 3.87
CA ARG A 339 2.41 6.37 4.40
C ARG A 339 1.89 4.93 4.38
N GLY A 340 2.61 3.96 3.84
CA GLY A 340 2.09 2.59 3.76
C GLY A 340 1.03 2.34 2.68
N ASN A 341 0.68 3.33 1.85
CA ASN A 341 -0.35 3.17 0.82
C ASN A 341 0.27 2.71 -0.52
N PRO A 342 0.02 1.46 -0.97
CA PRO A 342 0.69 0.87 -2.13
C PRO A 342 0.18 1.39 -3.48
N GLY A 343 -0.83 2.27 -3.50
CA GLY A 343 -1.43 2.79 -4.72
C GLY A 343 -2.79 2.14 -5.02
N GLY A 344 -3.08 1.98 -6.31
CA GLY A 344 -4.36 1.46 -6.81
C GLY A 344 -4.73 2.08 -8.16
N ILE A 345 -5.97 2.55 -8.28
CA ILE A 345 -6.54 3.08 -9.51
C ILE A 345 -6.03 4.51 -9.75
N ALA A 346 -5.11 4.67 -10.70
CA ALA A 346 -4.48 5.95 -11.03
C ALA A 346 -5.46 7.08 -11.37
N GLY A 347 -6.60 6.76 -12.00
CA GLY A 347 -7.64 7.74 -12.33
C GLY A 347 -8.29 8.41 -11.11
N LEU A 348 -8.17 7.82 -9.91
CA LEU A 348 -8.68 8.44 -8.69
C LEU A 348 -7.84 9.64 -8.25
N ALA A 349 -6.54 9.65 -8.55
CA ALA A 349 -5.66 10.78 -8.26
C ALA A 349 -6.11 12.06 -8.99
N THR A 350 -6.60 11.95 -10.24
CA THR A 350 -7.08 13.13 -10.97
C THR A 350 -8.42 13.64 -10.44
N GLY A 351 -9.31 12.74 -10.03
CA GLY A 351 -10.60 13.08 -9.42
C GLY A 351 -10.44 13.72 -8.04
N ILE A 352 -9.59 13.15 -7.19
CA ILE A 352 -9.26 13.69 -5.87
C ILE A 352 -8.47 15.00 -6.00
N GLY A 353 -7.54 15.08 -6.95
CA GLY A 353 -6.78 16.29 -7.25
C GLY A 353 -7.67 17.50 -7.55
N GLY A 354 -8.86 17.29 -8.13
CA GLY A 354 -9.81 18.35 -8.44
C GLY A 354 -10.27 19.19 -7.25
N HIS A 355 -10.12 18.68 -6.02
CA HIS A 355 -10.40 19.45 -4.81
C HIS A 355 -9.40 20.56 -4.51
N PHE A 356 -8.23 20.58 -5.15
CA PHE A 356 -7.11 21.44 -4.75
C PHE A 356 -6.70 22.48 -5.80
N PHE A 357 -7.31 22.47 -6.99
CA PHE A 357 -6.94 23.38 -8.08
C PHE A 357 -8.16 24.13 -8.61
N GLU A 358 -8.05 25.46 -8.73
CA GLU A 358 -9.06 26.33 -9.34
C GLU A 358 -9.09 26.27 -10.87
N GLU A 359 -7.96 25.88 -11.48
CA GLU A 359 -7.81 25.74 -12.92
C GLU A 359 -7.36 24.32 -13.29
N PRO A 360 -7.67 23.83 -14.51
CA PRO A 360 -7.19 22.54 -14.96
C PRO A 360 -5.66 22.45 -14.97
N ILE A 361 -5.11 21.37 -14.41
CA ILE A 361 -3.68 21.08 -14.39
C ILE A 361 -3.42 19.63 -14.81
N ASN A 362 -2.17 19.30 -15.13
CA ASN A 362 -1.72 17.94 -15.40
C ASN A 362 -0.89 17.43 -14.22
N LEU A 363 -1.20 16.25 -13.68
CA LEU A 363 -0.40 15.59 -12.64
C LEU A 363 0.76 14.75 -13.19
N GLY A 364 0.80 14.54 -14.50
CA GLY A 364 1.85 13.77 -15.16
C GLY A 364 1.35 13.13 -16.45
N THR A 365 2.21 12.32 -17.05
CA THR A 365 1.93 11.63 -18.32
C THR A 365 2.23 10.15 -18.19
N MET A 366 1.36 9.32 -18.75
CA MET A 366 1.58 7.89 -18.92
C MET A 366 1.91 7.60 -20.38
N GLN A 367 3.07 7.01 -20.63
CA GLN A 367 3.53 6.66 -21.97
C GLN A 367 3.39 5.15 -22.18
N SER A 368 2.49 4.76 -23.08
CA SER A 368 2.33 3.38 -23.53
C SER A 368 2.67 3.26 -25.02
N PRO A 369 2.79 2.03 -25.57
CA PRO A 369 2.90 1.84 -27.01
C PRO A 369 1.71 2.39 -27.80
N GLY A 370 0.53 2.45 -27.17
CA GLY A 370 -0.71 2.98 -27.77
C GLY A 370 -0.79 4.51 -27.79
N GLY A 371 0.14 5.20 -27.13
CA GLY A 371 0.20 6.67 -27.06
C GLY A 371 0.38 7.20 -25.65
N THR A 372 0.26 8.52 -25.53
CA THR A 372 0.44 9.27 -24.28
C THR A 372 -0.91 9.63 -23.67
N LEU A 373 -1.12 9.30 -22.40
CA LEU A 373 -2.27 9.71 -21.60
C LEU A 373 -1.86 10.80 -20.61
N ASN A 374 -2.56 11.93 -20.62
CA ASN A 374 -2.36 13.02 -19.66
C ASN A 374 -3.25 12.81 -18.43
N MET A 375 -2.66 12.86 -17.24
CA MET A 375 -3.39 12.83 -15.97
C MET A 375 -3.99 14.21 -15.66
N ARG A 376 -4.99 14.60 -16.45
CA ARG A 376 -5.65 15.90 -16.34
C ARG A 376 -6.56 15.94 -15.12
N VAL A 377 -6.27 16.87 -14.23
CA VAL A 377 -7.13 17.28 -13.12
C VAL A 377 -8.03 18.41 -13.60
N ASN A 378 -9.32 18.33 -13.27
CA ASN A 378 -10.25 19.43 -13.46
C ASN A 378 -10.80 19.88 -12.09
N PRO A 379 -11.01 21.19 -11.89
CA PRO A 379 -11.55 21.73 -10.64
C PRO A 379 -12.87 21.08 -10.26
N ARG A 380 -13.01 20.73 -8.98
CA ARG A 380 -14.28 20.30 -8.40
C ARG A 380 -14.97 21.52 -7.80
N ILE A 381 -16.07 21.93 -8.42
CA ILE A 381 -16.83 23.13 -8.03
C ILE A 381 -18.22 22.82 -7.43
N VAL A 382 -18.51 21.55 -7.21
CA VAL A 382 -19.79 21.08 -6.63
C VAL A 382 -19.53 20.11 -5.48
N SER A 383 -20.15 20.38 -4.32
CA SER A 383 -20.08 19.53 -3.14
C SER A 383 -20.86 18.22 -3.33
N THR A 384 -20.76 17.32 -2.36
CA THR A 384 -21.57 16.10 -2.29
C THR A 384 -23.06 16.36 -2.06
N GLU A 385 -23.43 17.57 -1.63
CA GLU A 385 -24.82 18.01 -1.41
C GLU A 385 -25.35 18.88 -2.58
N ASN A 386 -24.65 18.88 -3.72
CA ASN A 386 -24.97 19.66 -4.92
C ASN A 386 -24.91 21.19 -4.72
N GLU A 387 -24.10 21.66 -3.79
CA GLU A 387 -23.85 23.09 -3.56
C GLU A 387 -22.61 23.56 -4.32
N LEU A 388 -22.60 24.82 -4.75
CA LEU A 388 -21.40 25.42 -5.34
C LEU A 388 -20.32 25.58 -4.28
N VAL A 389 -19.11 25.11 -4.60
CA VAL A 389 -17.93 25.23 -3.74
C VAL A 389 -16.73 25.70 -4.55
N THR A 390 -15.78 26.32 -3.88
CA THR A 390 -14.44 26.56 -4.43
C THR A 390 -13.51 25.43 -4.02
N PRO A 391 -12.57 25.00 -4.89
CA PRO A 391 -11.46 24.15 -4.49
C PRO A 391 -10.77 24.69 -3.22
N TYR A 392 -10.23 23.78 -2.40
CA TYR A 392 -9.55 24.13 -1.17
C TYR A 392 -8.28 24.94 -1.46
N GLY A 393 -8.23 26.16 -0.95
CA GLY A 393 -7.14 27.13 -1.17
C GLY A 393 -6.03 27.11 -0.13
N GLY A 394 -6.26 26.51 1.04
CA GLY A 394 -5.29 26.51 2.15
C GLY A 394 -4.08 25.59 1.94
N PRO A 395 -3.15 25.54 2.91
CA PRO A 395 -2.01 24.64 2.94
C PRO A 395 -2.39 23.15 2.82
N VAL A 396 -1.73 22.43 1.92
CA VAL A 396 -1.87 20.98 1.77
C VAL A 396 -0.55 20.29 2.05
N ALA A 397 -0.50 19.43 3.07
CA ALA A 397 0.64 18.57 3.35
C ALA A 397 0.34 17.13 2.91
N ILE A 398 1.33 16.43 2.38
CA ILE A 398 1.23 15.00 2.05
C ILE A 398 2.30 14.25 2.81
N LEU A 399 1.90 13.25 3.61
CA LEU A 399 2.85 12.40 4.33
C LEU A 399 3.10 11.13 3.52
N VAL A 400 4.36 10.79 3.30
CA VAL A 400 4.77 9.62 2.51
C VAL A 400 5.89 8.85 3.19
N ASP A 401 6.06 7.59 2.82
CA ASP A 401 7.18 6.76 3.25
C ASP A 401 7.61 5.76 2.16
N SER A 402 8.56 4.89 2.46
CA SER A 402 9.07 3.86 1.54
C SER A 402 8.03 2.80 1.15
N MET A 403 6.83 2.84 1.72
CA MET A 403 5.69 1.99 1.38
C MET A 403 4.57 2.74 0.62
N SER A 404 4.72 4.05 0.42
CA SER A 404 3.90 4.82 -0.51
C SER A 404 4.27 4.43 -1.95
N GLY A 405 3.34 3.80 -2.67
CA GLY A 405 3.58 3.25 -4.01
C GLY A 405 2.62 3.78 -5.08
N SER A 406 3.02 3.70 -6.34
CA SER A 406 2.16 3.80 -7.52
C SER A 406 1.30 5.08 -7.54
N THR A 407 -0.03 4.97 -7.45
CA THR A 407 -0.92 6.14 -7.48
C THR A 407 -0.61 7.16 -6.37
N SER A 408 -0.13 6.70 -5.21
CA SER A 408 0.32 7.59 -4.12
C SER A 408 1.49 8.47 -4.56
N GLU A 409 2.44 7.90 -5.31
CA GLU A 409 3.62 8.61 -5.84
C GLU A 409 3.23 9.56 -6.97
N MET A 410 2.34 9.14 -7.88
CA MET A 410 1.80 10.02 -8.93
C MET A 410 1.08 11.23 -8.34
N PHE A 411 0.27 11.02 -7.29
CA PHE A 411 -0.44 12.10 -6.62
C PHE A 411 0.50 13.01 -5.84
N ALA A 412 1.38 12.45 -4.99
CA ALA A 412 2.33 13.22 -4.20
C ALA A 412 3.29 14.03 -5.08
N GLY A 413 3.99 13.36 -6.01
CA GLY A 413 4.92 14.02 -6.92
C GLY A 413 4.24 15.00 -7.88
N GLY A 414 3.03 14.68 -8.36
CA GLY A 414 2.26 15.58 -9.22
C GLY A 414 1.82 16.87 -8.51
N LEU A 415 1.31 16.79 -7.28
CA LEU A 415 0.93 17.97 -6.50
C LEU A 415 2.15 18.76 -6.00
N GLN A 416 3.25 18.07 -5.69
CA GLN A 416 4.52 18.67 -5.29
C GLN A 416 5.10 19.53 -6.42
N GLU A 417 5.27 18.96 -7.62
CA GLU A 417 5.81 19.70 -8.76
C GLU A 417 4.89 20.82 -9.24
N ALA A 418 3.57 20.65 -9.07
CA ALA A 418 2.61 21.71 -9.31
C ALA A 418 2.67 22.85 -8.25
N GLY A 419 3.48 22.70 -7.20
CA GLY A 419 3.59 23.65 -6.10
C GLY A 419 2.33 23.75 -5.24
N ARG A 420 1.44 22.74 -5.31
CA ARG A 420 0.14 22.77 -4.62
C ARG A 420 0.20 22.18 -3.22
N ALA A 421 1.02 21.14 -3.04
CA ALA A 421 1.21 20.50 -1.75
C ALA A 421 2.69 20.41 -1.39
N ARG A 422 2.98 20.35 -0.10
CA ARG A 422 4.30 20.06 0.43
C ARG A 422 4.38 18.63 0.94
N VAL A 423 5.43 17.90 0.56
CA VAL A 423 5.60 16.47 0.86
C VAL A 423 6.56 16.28 2.03
N PHE A 424 6.20 15.43 2.98
CA PHE A 424 6.96 15.14 4.22
C PHE A 424 7.14 13.64 4.41
N GLY A 425 8.28 13.23 4.98
CA GLY A 425 8.53 11.85 5.40
C GLY A 425 9.74 11.24 4.70
N GLN A 426 9.59 10.07 4.11
CA GLN A 426 10.69 9.36 3.43
C GLN A 426 10.48 9.28 1.93
N THR A 427 11.56 9.06 1.17
CA THR A 427 11.45 8.74 -0.26
C THR A 427 10.53 7.54 -0.48
N THR A 428 9.63 7.66 -1.45
CA THR A 428 8.61 6.66 -1.76
C THR A 428 9.17 5.44 -2.47
N ALA A 429 8.33 4.43 -2.72
CA ALA A 429 8.74 3.12 -3.23
C ALA A 429 9.49 3.15 -4.57
N GLY A 430 9.28 4.16 -5.42
CA GLY A 430 9.76 4.17 -6.78
C GLY A 430 9.11 3.08 -7.63
N ALA A 431 7.87 2.71 -7.30
CA ALA A 431 7.09 1.70 -8.01
C ALA A 431 5.96 2.41 -8.75
N VAL A 432 6.23 2.97 -9.94
CA VAL A 432 5.32 3.94 -10.60
C VAL A 432 5.01 3.59 -12.06
N LEU A 433 4.96 2.30 -12.39
CA LEU A 433 4.54 1.84 -13.72
C LEU A 433 3.05 1.47 -13.73
N PRO A 434 2.18 2.20 -14.47
CA PRO A 434 0.82 1.76 -14.69
C PRO A 434 0.78 0.33 -15.23
N ALA A 435 -0.02 -0.52 -14.58
CA ALA A 435 -0.02 -1.95 -14.81
C ALA A 435 -1.39 -2.47 -15.20
N ALA A 436 -1.39 -3.59 -15.93
CA ALA A 436 -2.57 -4.36 -16.25
C ALA A 436 -2.56 -5.70 -15.51
N MET A 437 -3.75 -6.23 -15.26
CA MET A 437 -3.97 -7.54 -14.66
C MET A 437 -4.65 -8.45 -15.65
N ASN A 438 -4.03 -9.59 -15.95
CA ASN A 438 -4.49 -10.53 -16.96
C ASN A 438 -4.60 -11.91 -16.34
N ARG A 439 -5.81 -12.48 -16.34
CA ARG A 439 -6.00 -13.88 -15.96
C ARG A 439 -5.40 -14.78 -17.03
N LEU A 440 -4.52 -15.67 -16.62
CA LEU A 440 -3.84 -16.66 -17.45
C LEU A 440 -4.70 -17.91 -17.60
N SER A 441 -4.38 -18.75 -18.58
CA SER A 441 -5.17 -19.96 -18.87
C SER A 441 -5.11 -21.03 -17.78
N ASN A 442 -4.13 -20.97 -16.89
CA ASN A 442 -4.01 -21.85 -15.71
C ASN A 442 -4.78 -21.31 -14.48
N GLY A 443 -5.44 -20.15 -14.58
CA GLY A 443 -6.19 -19.52 -13.50
C GLY A 443 -5.41 -18.45 -12.73
N ASP A 444 -4.08 -18.43 -12.83
CA ASP A 444 -3.23 -17.40 -12.23
C ASP A 444 -3.53 -16.01 -12.81
N VAL A 445 -3.07 -14.96 -12.14
CA VAL A 445 -3.18 -13.58 -12.63
C VAL A 445 -1.78 -12.97 -12.78
N LEU A 446 -1.47 -12.50 -13.98
CA LEU A 446 -0.30 -11.70 -14.27
C LEU A 446 -0.59 -10.22 -14.01
N LEU A 447 0.13 -9.61 -13.08
CA LEU A 447 0.29 -8.16 -13.00
C LEU A 447 1.54 -7.79 -13.80
N HIS A 448 1.43 -6.89 -14.79
CA HIS A 448 2.57 -6.42 -15.57
C HIS A 448 2.44 -4.95 -15.99
N ALA A 449 3.57 -4.25 -16.06
CA ALA A 449 3.65 -2.85 -16.47
C ALA A 449 3.34 -2.67 -17.97
N ILE A 450 2.45 -1.72 -18.28
CA ILE A 450 1.99 -1.39 -19.65
C ILE A 450 2.29 0.06 -20.07
N ALA A 451 2.73 0.90 -19.14
CA ALA A 451 3.13 2.27 -19.41
C ALA A 451 4.25 2.74 -18.48
N ASP A 452 5.00 3.76 -18.91
CA ASP A 452 5.91 4.53 -18.05
C ASP A 452 5.18 5.77 -17.52
N PHE A 453 5.54 6.24 -16.33
CA PHE A 453 5.01 7.49 -15.78
C PHE A 453 6.12 8.55 -15.68
N LYS A 454 5.75 9.79 -16.04
CA LYS A 454 6.57 10.98 -15.79
C LYS A 454 5.73 12.08 -15.16
N THR A 455 6.32 12.78 -14.20
CA THR A 455 5.75 13.97 -13.57
C THR A 455 5.57 15.11 -14.59
N PRO A 456 4.86 16.21 -14.25
CA PRO A 456 4.69 17.35 -15.15
C PRO A 456 6.00 17.96 -15.65
N GLY A 457 7.05 17.96 -14.81
CA GLY A 457 8.41 18.37 -15.14
C GLY A 457 9.21 17.35 -15.97
N GLY A 458 8.64 16.18 -16.27
CA GLY A 458 9.28 15.13 -17.05
C GLY A 458 10.17 14.19 -16.24
N VAL A 459 10.14 14.27 -14.92
CA VAL A 459 10.91 13.39 -14.03
C VAL A 459 10.27 12.00 -14.03
N ARG A 460 11.08 10.97 -14.26
CA ARG A 460 10.66 9.57 -14.18
C ARG A 460 10.83 9.09 -12.74
N LEU A 461 9.76 8.63 -12.12
CA LEU A 461 9.75 8.19 -10.71
C LEU A 461 10.10 6.70 -10.54
N GLU A 462 9.94 5.88 -11.58
CA GLU A 462 10.27 4.45 -11.52
C GLU A 462 11.74 4.22 -11.12
N GLY A 463 11.94 3.43 -10.06
CA GLY A 463 13.23 3.10 -9.45
C GLY A 463 13.80 4.17 -8.52
N VAL A 464 13.18 5.36 -8.43
CA VAL A 464 13.67 6.50 -7.63
C VAL A 464 12.69 6.86 -6.51
N GLY A 465 11.42 7.02 -6.87
CA GLY A 465 10.37 7.53 -5.99
C GLY A 465 10.28 9.05 -5.96
N THR A 466 9.22 9.55 -5.34
CA THR A 466 9.03 10.94 -4.94
C THR A 466 9.89 11.24 -3.72
N VAL A 467 10.81 12.20 -3.85
CA VAL A 467 11.62 12.70 -2.74
C VAL A 467 10.84 13.81 -2.01
N PRO A 468 10.60 13.70 -0.69
CA PRO A 468 9.89 14.71 0.07
C PRO A 468 10.57 16.09 0.06
N ASP A 469 9.79 17.17 0.14
CA ASP A 469 10.31 18.53 0.35
C ASP A 469 10.94 18.70 1.74
N HIS A 470 10.55 17.84 2.67
CA HIS A 470 11.10 17.75 4.01
C HIS A 470 11.28 16.28 4.40
N GLU A 471 12.50 15.79 4.22
CA GLU A 471 12.88 14.41 4.54
C GLU A 471 13.04 14.21 6.05
N ILE A 472 12.45 13.14 6.58
CA ILE A 472 12.52 12.74 7.98
C ILE A 472 13.35 11.46 8.07
N PRO A 473 14.51 11.48 8.76
CA PRO A 473 15.36 10.31 8.87
C PRO A 473 14.73 9.26 9.80
N LEU A 474 14.97 7.97 9.50
CA LEU A 474 14.66 6.86 10.41
C LEU A 474 15.68 6.81 11.56
N ASP A 475 15.60 7.78 12.46
CA ASP A 475 16.40 7.86 13.68
C ASP A 475 15.57 7.38 14.89
N PRO A 476 15.96 6.27 15.54
CA PRO A 476 15.30 5.77 16.74
C PRO A 476 15.07 6.82 17.83
N ALA A 477 16.04 7.70 18.08
CA ALA A 477 15.93 8.71 19.13
C ALA A 477 14.95 9.84 18.76
N LEU A 478 14.82 10.14 17.47
CA LEU A 478 13.82 11.08 16.96
C LEU A 478 12.41 10.52 17.17
N TYR A 479 12.17 9.28 16.72
CA TYR A 479 10.85 8.64 16.86
C TYR A 479 10.48 8.35 18.31
N ALA A 480 11.44 7.99 19.17
CA ALA A 480 11.19 7.81 20.59
C ALA A 480 10.75 9.11 21.28
N ARG A 481 11.29 10.26 20.85
CA ARG A 481 10.97 11.58 21.41
C ARG A 481 9.68 12.18 20.86
N GLU A 482 9.50 12.13 19.54
CA GLU A 482 8.42 12.84 18.84
C GLU A 482 7.24 11.95 18.46
N GLN A 483 7.39 10.62 18.60
CA GLN A 483 6.41 9.57 18.25
C GLN A 483 6.00 9.52 16.77
N ASP A 484 5.67 10.65 16.15
CA ASP A 484 5.40 10.81 14.73
C ASP A 484 6.06 12.12 14.21
N PRO A 485 7.39 12.12 14.00
CA PRO A 485 8.14 13.29 13.53
C PRO A 485 7.66 13.81 12.17
N THR A 486 7.12 12.92 11.32
CA THR A 486 6.58 13.30 10.00
C THR A 486 5.29 14.10 10.14
N LEU A 487 4.34 13.65 10.96
CA LEU A 487 3.13 14.41 11.26
C LEU A 487 3.48 15.73 11.94
N ARG A 488 4.39 15.71 12.92
CA ARG A 488 4.87 16.90 13.61
C ARG A 488 5.38 17.97 12.65
N ALA A 489 6.27 17.61 11.74
CA ALA A 489 6.84 18.55 10.77
C ALA A 489 5.78 19.17 9.84
N ALA A 490 4.78 18.38 9.43
CA ALA A 490 3.68 18.88 8.61
C ALA A 490 2.79 19.86 9.35
N VAL A 491 2.46 19.58 10.62
CA VAL A 491 1.66 20.48 11.47
C VAL A 491 2.42 21.78 11.74
N ASP A 492 3.70 21.71 12.11
CA ASP A 492 4.55 22.89 12.31
C ASP A 492 4.60 23.76 11.03
N TRP A 493 4.71 23.13 9.86
CA TRP A 493 4.69 23.85 8.58
C TRP A 493 3.35 24.56 8.32
N ILE A 494 2.22 23.89 8.55
CA ILE A 494 0.88 24.49 8.37
C ILE A 494 0.71 25.72 9.27
N ILE A 495 1.09 25.60 10.56
CA ILE A 495 1.01 26.72 11.52
C ILE A 495 1.85 27.91 11.03
N LEU A 496 3.04 27.66 10.46
CA LEU A 496 3.91 28.71 9.96
C LEU A 496 3.38 29.38 8.67
N GLU A 497 2.70 28.64 7.80
CA GLU A 497 2.10 29.22 6.59
C GLU A 497 0.88 30.10 6.90
N ASP A 498 0.06 29.76 7.90
CA ASP A 498 -1.07 30.62 8.31
C ASP A 498 -0.64 31.98 8.86
N THR A 499 0.57 32.07 9.40
CA THR A 499 1.13 33.34 9.91
C THR A 499 1.68 34.28 8.83
N ARG A 500 1.64 33.90 7.55
CA ARG A 500 2.16 34.67 6.40
C ARG A 500 1.03 35.28 5.57
#